data_AF-A0A0P1MEM4-F1
#
_entry.id   AF-A0A0P1MEM4-F1
#
_cell.length_a   1.000
_cell.length_b   1.000
_cell.length_c   1.000
_cell.angle_alpha   90.00
_cell.angle_beta   90.00
_cell.angle_gamma   90.00
#
_symmetry.space_group_name_H-M   'P 1'
#
loop_
_entity.id
_entity.type
_entity.pdbx_description
1 polymer ?
#
loop_
_entity_poly.entity_id
_entity_poly.type
_entity_poly.pdbx_seq_one_letter_code
_entity_poly.pdbx_strand_id
1 'polypeptide(L)' 'MISGIIGAIIGGISGFLIGRYFSKLGGMCPLLCNPKISTLYFALLGFLLAYKKL' A
#
# COMPACT_ATOMS: atom_id res chain seq x y z
N MET A 1 10.91 8.30 -13.54
CA MET A 1 9.65 8.93 -13.09
C MET A 1 8.41 8.08 -13.40
N ILE A 2 8.21 7.63 -14.65
CA ILE A 2 7.05 6.81 -15.05
C ILE A 2 6.92 5.53 -14.21
N SER A 3 8.03 4.81 -13.99
CA SER A 3 8.06 3.59 -13.16
C SER A 3 7.61 3.82 -11.72
N GLY A 4 7.94 4.98 -11.13
CA GLY A 4 7.54 5.35 -9.78
C GLY A 4 6.02 5.54 -9.66
N ILE A 5 5.39 6.14 -10.66
CA ILE A 5 3.93 6.34 -10.71
C ILE A 5 3.21 4.98 -10.82
N ILE A 6 3.73 4.09 -11.68
CA ILE A 6 3.19 2.73 -11.82
C ILE A 6 3.34 1.95 -10.50
N GLY A 7 4.50 2.07 -9.84
CA GLY A 7 4.73 1.49 -8.51
C GLY A 7 3.82 2.04 -7.43
N ALA A 8 3.52 3.34 -7.44
CA ALA A 8 2.59 3.96 -6.50
C ALA A 8 1.15 3.47 -6.70
N ILE A 9 0.71 3.33 -7.96
CA ILE A 9 -0.63 2.83 -8.29
C ILE A 9 -0.77 1.37 -7.88
N ILE A 10 0.19 0.51 -8.25
CA ILE A 10 0.16 -0.92 -7.90
C ILE A 10 0.28 -1.10 -6.38
N GLY A 11 1.18 -0.35 -5.73
CA GLY A 11 1.33 -0.33 -4.28
C GLY A 11 0.08 0.15 -3.55
N GLY A 12 -0.55 1.22 -4.01
CA GLY A 12 -1.79 1.73 -3.43
C GLY A 12 -2.96 0.75 -3.57
N ILE A 13 -3.15 0.17 -4.75
CA ILE A 13 -4.25 -0.79 -4.99
C ILE A 13 -4.05 -2.05 -4.14
N SER A 14 -2.84 -2.61 -4.12
CA SER A 14 -2.52 -3.77 -3.29
C SER A 14 -2.66 -3.47 -1.79
N GLY A 15 -2.17 -2.31 -1.34
CA GLY A 15 -2.33 -1.83 0.03
C GLY A 15 -3.78 -1.65 0.48
N PHE A 16 -4.65 -1.13 -0.40
CA PHE A 16 -6.07 -0.99 -0.12
C PHE A 16 -6.76 -2.36 0.01
N LEU A 17 -6.43 -3.30 -0.89
CA LEU A 17 -6.98 -4.66 -0.84
C LEU A 17 -6.55 -5.40 0.43
N ILE A 18 -5.24 -5.34 0.74
CA ILE A 18 -4.66 -5.97 1.92
C ILE A 18 -5.24 -5.33 3.19
N GLY A 19 -5.27 -4.01 3.28
CA GLY A 19 -5.92 -3.29 4.38
C GLY A 19 -7.37 -3.74 4.58
N ARG A 20 -8.18 -3.78 3.51
CA ARG A 20 -9.59 -4.20 3.61
C ARG A 20 -9.76 -5.68 4.01
N TYR A 21 -8.89 -6.56 3.53
CA TYR A 21 -8.93 -7.99 3.86
C TYR A 21 -8.54 -8.23 5.32
N PHE A 22 -7.47 -7.60 5.78
CA PHE A 22 -6.97 -7.75 7.15
C PHE A 22 -7.77 -6.96 8.19
N SER A 23 -8.39 -5.82 7.83
CA SER A 23 -9.40 -5.15 8.67
C SER A 23 -10.52 -6.11 9.09
N LYS A 24 -10.86 -7.09 8.26
CA LYS A 24 -11.95 -8.04 8.51
C LYS A 24 -11.51 -9.28 9.29
N LEU A 25 -10.21 -9.61 9.25
CA LEU A 25 -9.63 -10.79 9.91
C LEU A 25 -9.17 -10.53 11.36
N GLY A 26 -9.29 -9.28 11.86
CA GLY A 26 -9.36 -9.00 13.29
C GLY A 26 -8.24 -9.59 14.14
N GLY A 27 -6.99 -9.44 13.74
CA GLY A 27 -5.83 -9.97 14.48
C GLY A 27 -4.51 -9.22 14.28
N MET A 28 -4.47 -8.25 13.36
CA MET A 28 -3.28 -7.45 13.04
C MET A 28 -3.63 -5.96 13.11
N CYS A 29 -3.55 -5.41 14.33
CA CYS A 29 -3.03 -4.10 14.75
C CYS A 29 -2.97 -2.86 13.78
N PRO A 30 -2.77 -1.65 14.33
CA PRO A 30 -3.47 -0.41 13.96
C PRO A 30 -3.23 0.19 12.57
N LEU A 31 -2.22 -0.29 11.81
CA LEU A 31 -1.98 0.18 10.44
C LEU A 31 -2.91 -0.47 9.40
N LEU A 32 -3.23 -1.77 9.55
CA LEU A 32 -4.08 -2.49 8.61
C LEU A 32 -5.57 -2.41 8.96
N CYS A 33 -5.90 -2.10 10.21
CA CYS A 33 -7.30 -1.94 10.63
C CYS A 33 -7.98 -0.75 9.94
N ASN A 34 -7.24 0.31 9.62
CA ASN A 34 -7.75 1.48 8.91
C ASN A 34 -7.32 1.45 7.43
N PRO A 35 -8.22 1.16 6.48
CA PRO A 35 -7.88 0.97 5.08
C PRO A 35 -7.19 2.21 4.47
N LYS A 36 -7.51 3.42 4.97
CA LYS A 36 -6.85 4.66 4.52
C LYS A 36 -5.35 4.69 4.83
N ILE A 37 -4.94 4.23 6.01
CA ILE A 37 -3.53 4.26 6.44
C ILE A 37 -2.73 3.19 5.69
N SER A 38 -3.28 1.99 5.56
CA SER A 38 -2.64 0.90 4.81
C SER A 38 -2.42 1.27 3.33
N THR A 39 -3.44 1.87 2.69
CA THR A 39 -3.34 2.34 1.30
C THR A 39 -2.25 3.39 1.11
N LEU A 40 -2.19 4.39 2.01
CA LEU A 40 -1.19 5.45 1.93
C LEU A 40 0.24 4.89 2.11
N TYR A 41 0.40 3.98 3.07
CA TYR A 41 1.69 3.39 3.40
C TYR A 41 2.23 2.50 2.27
N PHE A 42 1.39 1.64 1.71
CA PHE A 42 1.75 0.78 0.58
C PHE A 42 1.87 1.54 -0.75
N ALA A 43 1.12 2.64 -0.95
CA ALA A 43 1.34 3.53 -2.08
C ALA A 43 2.72 4.22 -2.01
N LEU A 44 3.10 4.70 -0.81
CA LEU A 44 4.41 5.31 -0.59
C LEU A 44 5.55 4.29 -0.72
N LEU A 45 5.36 3.08 -0.18
CA LEU A 45 6.29 1.95 -0.33
C LEU A 45 6.44 1.55 -1.80
N GLY A 46 5.33 1.41 -2.52
CA GLY A 46 5.34 1.06 -3.95
C GLY A 46 6.01 2.12 -4.81
N PHE A 47 5.76 3.40 -4.50
CA PHE A 47 6.48 4.51 -5.12
C PHE A 47 7.98 4.44 -4.84
N LEU A 48 8.38 4.25 -3.58
CA LEU A 48 9.79 4.19 -3.17
C LEU A 48 10.53 2.99 -3.77
N LEU A 49 9.89 1.81 -3.82
CA LEU A 49 10.45 0.59 -4.40
C LEU A 49 10.66 0.75 -5.91
N ALA A 50 9.69 1.32 -6.61
CA ALA A 50 9.76 1.51 -8.05
C ALA A 50 10.62 2.72 -8.45
N TYR A 51 10.78 3.70 -7.56
CA TYR A 51 11.72 4.80 -7.72
C TYR A 51 13.18 4.35 -7.56
N LYS A 52 13.46 3.45 -6.60
CA LYS A 52 14.81 2.92 -6.32
C LYS A 52 15.28 1.86 -7.33
N LYS A 53 14.40 1.33 -8.18
CA LYS A 53 14.74 0.32 -9.18
C LYS A 53 15.32 0.92 -10.49
N LEU A 54 15.70 2.19 -10.47
CA LEU A 54 16.35 2.94 -11.55
C LEU A 54 17.68 3.50 -11.04
#